data_AF-A0A7S0UGZ6-F1
#
_entry.id   AF-A0A7S0UGZ6-F1
#
_cell.length_a   1.000
_cell.length_b   1.000
_cell.length_c   1.000
_cell.angle_alpha   90.00
_cell.angle_beta   90.00
_cell.angle_gamma   90.00
#
_symmetry.space_group_name_H-M   'P 1'
#
loop_
_entity.id
_entity.type
_entity.pdbx_description
1 polymer ?
#
loop_
_entity_poly.entity_id
_entity_poly.type
_entity_poly.pdbx_seq_one_letter_code
_entity_poly.pdbx_strand_id
1 'polypeptide(L)'
;KDLSIQPLGIPIVDVGLMALLDTLHMMLVFLTGYHVAPTLTVILVQFTLPLTALISQAIHPDGYFNYGQSTNNSQGNSPMSAYSDYDARDSNAGQPMRGSGGLSIEHVAGSVIISLAVLLALCPSIYTLIDEDFFQYASTTNEMPIQTASNTILFLLACVLAAASQLYKEYIFQSYKQPIQPDYLNFLLSIFQIVFACIMSPLMYVLLGFATSENWTETYPSSDFSKNFGQGVQCFFGILDEEVAKGGYYDDAQCHNLFLLILLYSFSVICVGVAVDKIVNGGATKVMYRGVSAGIILSVVSLYVYDLHIPEFNYGAAIDSLNLVCLILLVLGSEIYHRVSLHDASFETVYPEVDNFFDDYSE
;
A
#
# COMPACT_ATOMS: atom_id res chain seq x y z
N LYS A 1 -0.07 -19.40 35.05
CA LYS A 1 0.78 -19.75 33.88
C LYS A 1 1.09 -18.42 33.24
N ASP A 2 2.13 -17.82 33.77
CA ASP A 2 2.25 -16.37 33.88
C ASP A 2 2.53 -15.80 32.50
N LEU A 3 1.52 -15.14 31.93
CA LEU A 3 1.76 -14.18 30.87
C LEU A 3 2.50 -13.03 31.54
N SER A 4 3.83 -13.12 31.55
CA SER A 4 4.68 -11.95 31.68
C SER A 4 4.09 -10.88 30.75
N ILE A 5 3.65 -9.76 31.32
CA ILE A 5 3.10 -8.64 30.57
C ILE A 5 4.09 -8.34 29.46
N GLN A 6 3.76 -8.73 28.23
CA GLN A 6 4.61 -8.42 27.09
C GLN A 6 4.62 -6.89 27.00
N PRO A 7 5.79 -6.25 26.92
CA PRO A 7 5.89 -4.78 26.93
C PRO A 7 5.12 -4.12 25.77
N LEU A 8 4.71 -4.91 24.77
CA LEU A 8 4.00 -4.46 23.58
C LEU A 8 2.46 -4.49 23.72
N GLY A 9 1.91 -5.26 24.66
CA GLY A 9 0.46 -5.44 24.78
C GLY A 9 -0.23 -6.24 23.66
N ILE A 10 0.54 -6.69 22.66
CA ILE A 10 0.11 -7.55 21.54
C ILE A 10 1.02 -8.79 21.49
N PRO A 11 0.48 -9.99 21.22
CA PRO A 11 1.28 -11.18 20.97
C PRO A 11 2.25 -11.00 19.80
N ILE A 12 3.50 -11.42 20.02
CA ILE A 12 4.57 -11.39 19.02
C ILE A 12 4.18 -12.07 17.70
N VAL A 13 3.33 -13.11 17.76
CA VAL A 13 2.84 -13.82 16.56
C VAL A 13 2.04 -12.90 15.63
N ASP A 14 1.19 -12.03 16.20
CA ASP A 14 0.37 -11.10 15.42
C ASP A 14 1.27 -10.04 14.75
N VAL A 15 2.27 -9.54 15.47
CA VAL A 15 3.29 -8.62 14.92
C VAL A 15 4.07 -9.29 13.79
N GLY A 16 4.44 -10.55 13.97
CA GLY A 16 5.10 -11.34 12.93
C GLY A 16 4.23 -11.48 11.67
N LEU A 17 2.92 -11.71 11.82
CA LEU A 17 2.02 -11.80 10.67
C LEU A 17 1.85 -10.44 9.96
N MET A 18 1.75 -9.34 10.71
CA MET A 18 1.75 -7.98 10.13
C MET A 18 3.01 -7.74 9.29
N ALA A 19 4.18 -8.02 9.86
CA ALA A 19 5.46 -7.85 9.20
C ALA A 19 5.59 -8.74 7.96
N LEU A 20 5.08 -9.98 8.01
CA LEU A 20 5.09 -10.89 6.86
C LEU A 20 4.25 -10.34 5.70
N LEU A 21 3.03 -9.86 5.97
CA LEU A 21 2.15 -9.29 4.94
C LEU A 21 2.75 -8.02 4.33
N ASP A 22 3.31 -7.12 5.16
CA ASP A 22 4.00 -5.92 4.69
C ASP A 22 5.22 -6.28 3.82
N THR A 23 6.00 -7.28 4.23
CA THR A 23 7.19 -7.74 3.48
C THR A 23 6.77 -8.32 2.13
N LEU A 24 5.73 -9.15 2.11
CA LEU A 24 5.23 -9.75 0.88
C LEU A 24 4.69 -8.69 -0.09
N HIS A 25 3.93 -7.73 0.42
CA HIS A 25 3.50 -6.56 -0.35
C HIS A 25 4.70 -5.80 -0.91
N MET A 26 5.66 -5.42 -0.07
CA MET A 26 6.84 -4.63 -0.45
C MET A 26 7.63 -5.33 -1.55
N MET A 27 7.90 -6.63 -1.38
CA MET A 27 8.64 -7.43 -2.36
C MET A 27 7.91 -7.51 -3.70
N LEU A 28 6.60 -7.76 -3.70
CA LEU A 28 5.82 -7.82 -4.94
C LEU A 28 5.78 -6.46 -5.64
N VAL A 29 5.59 -5.36 -4.92
CA VAL A 29 5.62 -4.00 -5.48
C VAL A 29 6.98 -3.70 -6.11
N PHE A 30 8.10 -4.04 -5.47
CA PHE A 30 9.43 -3.80 -6.04
C PHE A 30 9.71 -4.67 -7.27
N LEU A 31 9.37 -5.96 -7.23
CA LEU A 31 9.58 -6.87 -8.36
C LEU A 31 8.77 -6.44 -9.58
N THR A 32 7.50 -6.16 -9.38
CA THR A 32 6.57 -5.83 -10.47
C THR A 32 6.76 -4.41 -10.97
N GLY A 33 7.04 -3.48 -10.07
CA GLY A 33 7.20 -2.05 -10.38
C GLY A 33 8.35 -1.75 -11.34
N TYR A 34 9.35 -2.62 -11.44
CA TYR A 34 10.49 -2.42 -12.35
C TYR A 34 10.09 -2.40 -13.83
N HIS A 35 9.09 -3.19 -14.23
CA HIS A 35 8.61 -3.26 -15.62
C HIS A 35 7.30 -2.51 -15.85
N VAL A 36 6.75 -1.85 -14.82
CA VAL A 36 5.50 -1.08 -14.91
C VAL A 36 5.85 0.39 -15.02
N ALA A 37 5.21 1.11 -15.96
CA ALA A 37 5.46 2.54 -16.11
C ALA A 37 5.27 3.28 -14.77
N PRO A 38 6.24 4.11 -14.37
CA PRO A 38 6.18 4.83 -13.09
C PRO A 38 4.87 5.59 -12.88
N THR A 39 4.33 6.27 -13.88
CA THR A 39 3.01 6.92 -13.79
C THR A 39 1.89 5.95 -13.43
N LEU A 40 1.89 4.77 -14.04
CA LEU A 40 0.90 3.72 -13.78
C LEU A 40 1.02 3.17 -12.36
N THR A 41 2.24 3.02 -11.80
CA THR A 41 2.40 2.56 -10.40
C THR A 41 1.71 3.48 -9.39
N VAL A 42 1.75 4.80 -9.60
CA VAL A 42 1.08 5.79 -8.74
C VAL A 42 -0.44 5.70 -8.87
N ILE A 43 -0.96 5.35 -10.04
CA ILE A 43 -2.39 5.14 -10.25
C ILE A 43 -2.83 3.84 -9.55
N LEU A 44 -2.11 2.75 -9.78
CA LEU A 44 -2.44 1.42 -9.27
C LEU A 44 -2.41 1.35 -7.74
N VAL A 45 -1.43 1.99 -7.09
CA VAL A 45 -1.32 1.95 -5.62
C VAL A 45 -2.53 2.56 -4.91
N GLN A 46 -3.26 3.46 -5.57
CA GLN A 46 -4.50 4.03 -5.00
C GLN A 46 -5.63 3.00 -4.90
N PHE A 47 -5.51 1.85 -5.56
CA PHE A 47 -6.48 0.76 -5.47
C PHE A 47 -6.54 0.13 -4.07
N THR A 48 -5.51 0.34 -3.24
CA THR A 48 -5.55 -0.10 -1.83
C THR A 48 -6.70 0.54 -1.06
N LEU A 49 -7.04 1.80 -1.29
CA LEU A 49 -8.14 2.49 -0.58
C LEU A 49 -9.52 1.82 -0.81
N PRO A 50 -10.00 1.64 -2.06
CA PRO A 50 -11.28 0.98 -2.29
C PRO A 50 -11.25 -0.49 -1.88
N LEU A 51 -10.11 -1.19 -2.00
CA LEU A 51 -9.98 -2.56 -1.52
C LEU A 51 -10.14 -2.65 0.00
N THR A 52 -9.46 -1.79 0.75
CA THR A 52 -9.60 -1.72 2.21
C THR A 52 -11.06 -1.43 2.60
N ALA A 53 -11.72 -0.48 1.93
CA ALA A 53 -13.14 -0.19 2.18
C ALA A 53 -14.05 -1.39 1.89
N LEU A 54 -13.84 -2.08 0.75
CA LEU A 54 -14.65 -3.23 0.35
C LEU A 54 -14.45 -4.43 1.28
N ILE A 55 -13.20 -4.75 1.63
CA ILE A 55 -12.88 -5.87 2.51
C ILE A 55 -13.35 -5.54 3.95
N SER A 56 -13.23 -4.29 4.40
CA SER A 56 -13.78 -3.85 5.70
C SER A 56 -15.29 -4.10 5.79
N GLN A 57 -16.04 -3.78 4.73
CA GLN A 57 -17.48 -4.06 4.66
C GLN A 57 -17.83 -5.56 4.68
N ALA A 58 -16.92 -6.42 4.20
CA ALA A 58 -17.11 -7.87 4.23
C ALA A 58 -16.81 -8.47 5.60
N ILE A 59 -15.86 -7.90 6.35
CA ILE A 59 -15.38 -8.45 7.63
C ILE A 59 -16.14 -7.86 8.82
N HIS A 60 -16.53 -6.58 8.81
CA HIS A 60 -17.17 -5.94 9.96
C HIS A 60 -18.56 -6.57 10.25
N PRO A 61 -18.91 -6.76 11.54
CA PRO A 61 -20.23 -7.26 11.95
C PRO A 61 -21.38 -6.32 11.53
N ASP A 62 -21.13 -5.02 11.43
CA ASP A 62 -22.06 -4.01 10.93
C ASP A 62 -21.98 -3.81 9.41
N GLY A 63 -21.23 -4.67 8.72
CA GLY A 63 -21.08 -4.67 7.28
C GLY A 63 -22.33 -5.19 6.56
N TYR A 64 -22.47 -4.80 5.30
CA TYR A 64 -23.64 -5.10 4.46
C TYR A 64 -23.91 -6.61 4.35
N PHE A 65 -22.85 -7.43 4.39
CA PHE A 65 -22.93 -8.88 4.30
C PHE A 65 -23.44 -9.57 5.57
N ASN A 66 -23.28 -8.96 6.75
CA ASN A 66 -23.73 -9.53 8.04
C ASN A 66 -25.07 -8.95 8.53
N TYR A 67 -25.59 -7.89 7.89
CA TYR A 67 -26.86 -7.25 8.28
C TYR A 67 -28.08 -8.19 8.19
N GLY A 68 -28.00 -9.27 7.42
CA GLY A 68 -29.04 -10.29 7.30
C GLY A 68 -29.23 -11.17 8.55
N GLN A 69 -28.29 -11.17 9.50
CA GLN A 69 -28.31 -12.12 10.63
C GLN A 69 -28.59 -11.46 12.00
N SER A 70 -28.39 -10.16 12.13
CA SER A 70 -28.46 -9.44 13.42
C SER A 70 -29.82 -8.75 13.70
N THR A 71 -30.80 -8.83 12.81
CA THR A 71 -32.11 -8.16 12.96
C THR A 71 -33.02 -8.73 14.05
N ASN A 72 -32.59 -9.74 14.82
CA ASN A 72 -33.45 -10.35 15.85
C ASN A 72 -33.10 -10.03 17.32
N ASN A 73 -31.99 -9.35 17.67
CA ASN A 73 -31.61 -9.31 19.10
C ASN A 73 -31.04 -8.01 19.72
N SER A 74 -31.00 -6.87 19.02
CA SER A 74 -30.40 -5.65 19.60
C SER A 74 -31.31 -4.42 19.53
N GLN A 75 -32.49 -4.50 20.15
CA GLN A 75 -33.19 -3.33 20.71
C GLN A 75 -32.62 -3.04 22.11
N GLY A 76 -31.35 -2.65 22.16
CA GLY A 76 -30.71 -2.13 23.37
C GLY A 76 -30.76 -0.60 23.34
N ASN A 77 -31.65 0.00 24.14
CA ASN A 77 -31.75 1.43 24.37
C ASN A 77 -30.37 2.04 24.71
N SER A 78 -29.77 2.76 23.78
CA SER A 78 -28.72 3.73 24.11
C SER A 78 -29.39 5.09 24.32
N PRO A 79 -29.17 5.78 25.45
CA PRO A 79 -29.78 7.07 25.72
C PRO A 79 -29.18 8.10 24.76
N MET A 80 -30.07 8.65 23.94
CA MET A 80 -29.85 9.77 23.04
C MET A 80 -29.41 10.99 23.88
N SER A 81 -28.11 11.28 23.89
CA SER A 81 -27.57 12.52 24.46
C SER A 81 -28.00 13.68 23.58
N ALA A 82 -28.91 14.49 24.11
CA ALA A 82 -29.32 15.76 23.54
C ALA A 82 -28.16 16.76 23.68
N TYR A 83 -27.48 17.08 22.58
CA TYR A 83 -26.63 18.27 22.50
C TYR A 83 -26.57 18.84 21.08
N SER A 84 -26.87 20.15 21.01
CA SER A 84 -26.58 21.11 19.93
C SER A 84 -27.39 21.04 18.63
N ASP A 85 -28.54 21.73 18.69
CA ASP A 85 -29.34 22.22 17.58
C ASP A 85 -28.78 23.58 17.08
N TYR A 86 -27.75 23.55 16.23
CA TYR A 86 -27.31 24.69 15.40
C TYR A 86 -26.65 24.14 14.11
N ASP A 87 -27.14 24.59 12.94
CA ASP A 87 -26.74 24.25 11.55
C ASP A 87 -27.37 23.02 10.84
N ALA A 88 -28.69 23.01 10.72
CA ALA A 88 -29.49 22.02 9.97
C ALA A 88 -29.54 22.21 8.43
N ARG A 89 -28.49 22.75 7.79
CA ARG A 89 -28.44 22.86 6.30
C ARG A 89 -27.27 22.13 5.62
N ASP A 90 -26.36 21.51 6.39
CA ASP A 90 -25.32 20.60 5.87
C ASP A 90 -25.34 19.22 6.59
N SER A 91 -26.44 18.91 7.30
CA SER A 91 -26.52 17.86 8.34
C SER A 91 -26.43 16.39 7.87
N ASN A 92 -26.25 16.14 6.58
CA ASN A 92 -26.07 14.77 6.05
C ASN A 92 -24.64 14.47 5.60
N ALA A 93 -23.77 15.49 5.49
CA ALA A 93 -22.39 15.28 5.08
C ALA A 93 -21.63 14.51 6.19
N GLY A 94 -21.09 13.36 5.84
CA GLY A 94 -20.29 12.53 6.76
C GLY A 94 -21.03 11.68 7.78
N GLN A 95 -22.37 11.56 7.71
CA GLN A 95 -23.05 10.55 8.50
C GLN A 95 -22.73 9.14 7.95
N PRO A 96 -22.35 8.17 8.81
CA PRO A 96 -22.12 6.81 8.37
C PRO A 96 -23.41 6.21 7.82
N MET A 97 -23.33 5.54 6.67
CA MET A 97 -24.49 4.86 6.11
C MET A 97 -24.83 3.63 6.97
N ARG A 98 -26.12 3.43 7.24
CA ARG A 98 -26.61 2.23 7.96
C ARG A 98 -26.20 0.98 7.18
N GLY A 99 -25.47 0.07 7.82
CA GLY A 99 -25.01 -1.18 7.21
C GLY A 99 -23.74 -1.06 6.36
N SER A 100 -23.05 0.08 6.37
CA SER A 100 -21.79 0.27 5.64
C SER A 100 -20.55 0.26 6.54
N GLY A 101 -20.61 -0.38 7.71
CA GLY A 101 -19.45 -0.49 8.61
C GLY A 101 -18.83 0.85 9.01
N GLY A 102 -19.62 1.92 9.09
CA GLY A 102 -19.13 3.27 9.43
C GLY A 102 -18.67 4.12 8.24
N LEU A 103 -18.69 3.61 7.00
CA LEU A 103 -18.37 4.41 5.81
C LEU A 103 -19.50 5.40 5.48
N SER A 104 -19.13 6.63 5.19
CA SER A 104 -20.05 7.65 4.68
C SER A 104 -20.25 7.52 3.16
N ILE A 105 -21.27 8.20 2.62
CA ILE A 105 -21.57 8.18 1.19
C ILE A 105 -20.42 8.74 0.35
N GLU A 106 -19.67 9.70 0.88
CA GLU A 106 -18.51 10.32 0.25
C GLU A 106 -17.36 9.31 0.11
N HIS A 107 -17.11 8.48 1.14
CA HIS A 107 -16.11 7.43 1.07
C HIS A 107 -16.46 6.38 0.00
N VAL A 108 -17.73 5.98 -0.09
CA VAL A 108 -18.17 5.02 -1.11
C VAL A 108 -18.08 5.63 -2.51
N ALA A 109 -18.55 6.86 -2.70
CA ALA A 109 -18.47 7.55 -3.98
C ALA A 109 -17.02 7.75 -4.45
N GLY A 110 -16.14 8.22 -3.55
CA GLY A 110 -14.72 8.35 -3.82
C GLY A 110 -14.06 7.02 -4.18
N SER A 111 -14.37 5.96 -3.43
CA SER A 111 -13.86 4.59 -3.70
C SER A 111 -14.27 4.07 -5.08
N VAL A 112 -15.52 4.31 -5.49
CA VAL A 112 -16.02 3.91 -6.82
C VAL A 112 -15.29 4.66 -7.93
N ILE A 113 -15.07 5.97 -7.76
CA ILE A 113 -14.35 6.79 -8.75
C ILE A 113 -12.88 6.34 -8.85
N ILE A 114 -12.20 6.12 -7.71
CA ILE A 114 -10.81 5.60 -7.69
C ILE A 114 -10.75 4.22 -8.36
N SER A 115 -11.69 3.32 -8.05
CA SER A 115 -11.74 1.99 -8.67
C SER A 115 -11.93 2.08 -10.18
N LEU A 116 -12.79 2.99 -10.66
CA LEU A 116 -12.97 3.23 -12.10
C LEU A 116 -11.66 3.73 -12.75
N ALA A 117 -10.95 4.65 -12.11
CA ALA A 117 -9.67 5.14 -12.61
C ALA A 117 -8.64 4.01 -12.74
N VAL A 118 -8.53 3.14 -11.73
CA VAL A 118 -7.63 1.99 -11.74
C VAL A 118 -8.03 0.98 -12.81
N LEU A 119 -9.32 0.63 -12.91
CA LEU A 119 -9.81 -0.30 -13.93
C LEU A 119 -9.55 0.19 -15.35
N LEU A 120 -9.75 1.49 -15.60
CA LEU A 120 -9.41 2.11 -16.88
C LEU A 120 -7.90 2.05 -17.16
N ALA A 121 -7.06 2.29 -16.15
CA ALA A 121 -5.60 2.21 -16.27
C ALA A 121 -5.11 0.77 -16.49
N LEU A 122 -5.87 -0.24 -16.04
CA LEU A 122 -5.59 -1.67 -16.27
C LEU A 122 -6.03 -2.15 -17.66
N CYS A 123 -6.94 -1.43 -18.34
CA CYS A 123 -7.46 -1.87 -19.63
C CYS A 123 -6.36 -2.22 -20.64
N PRO A 124 -5.32 -1.38 -20.86
CA PRO A 124 -4.24 -1.72 -21.79
C PRO A 124 -3.58 -3.06 -21.46
N SER A 125 -3.18 -3.27 -20.21
CA SER A 125 -2.56 -4.52 -19.76
C SER A 125 -3.49 -5.73 -19.93
N ILE A 126 -4.79 -5.60 -19.63
CA ILE A 126 -5.76 -6.69 -19.81
C ILE A 126 -5.92 -7.03 -21.29
N TYR A 127 -6.04 -6.01 -22.16
CA TYR A 127 -6.19 -6.24 -23.60
C TYR A 127 -4.93 -6.85 -24.22
N THR A 128 -3.74 -6.41 -23.83
CA THR A 128 -2.47 -7.01 -24.27
C THR A 128 -2.37 -8.49 -23.89
N LEU A 129 -2.92 -8.92 -22.75
CA LEU A 129 -2.94 -10.33 -22.35
C LEU A 129 -3.95 -11.18 -23.13
N ILE A 130 -4.96 -10.56 -23.74
CA ILE A 130 -5.99 -11.26 -24.54
C ILE A 130 -5.57 -11.33 -26.01
N ASP A 131 -5.00 -10.22 -26.52
CA ASP A 131 -4.60 -10.05 -27.91
C ASP A 131 -3.28 -9.25 -27.94
N GLU A 132 -2.19 -9.97 -28.17
CA GLU A 132 -0.82 -9.42 -28.16
C GLU A 132 -0.65 -8.32 -29.23
N ASP A 133 -1.38 -8.42 -30.34
CA ASP A 133 -1.27 -7.49 -31.48
C ASP A 133 -2.17 -6.25 -31.36
N PHE A 134 -3.03 -6.16 -30.33
CA PHE A 134 -4.07 -5.12 -30.26
C PHE A 134 -3.49 -3.69 -30.26
N PHE A 135 -2.37 -3.48 -29.56
CA PHE A 135 -1.70 -2.18 -29.47
C PHE A 135 -0.59 -1.95 -30.49
N GLN A 136 -0.39 -2.87 -31.43
CA GLN A 136 0.61 -2.75 -32.50
C GLN A 136 0.41 -1.47 -33.35
N TYR A 137 -0.82 -0.93 -33.38
CA TYR A 137 -1.17 0.32 -34.06
C TYR A 137 -0.85 1.60 -33.26
N ALA A 138 -0.62 1.51 -31.94
CA ALA A 138 -0.38 2.67 -31.08
C ALA A 138 1.07 3.15 -31.13
N SER A 139 2.02 2.27 -31.45
CA SER A 139 3.44 2.59 -31.64
C SER A 139 4.07 1.65 -32.65
N THR A 140 4.58 2.20 -33.77
CA THR A 140 5.28 1.46 -34.83
C THR A 140 6.62 0.84 -34.40
N THR A 141 7.06 1.06 -33.16
CA THR A 141 8.36 0.62 -32.65
C THR A 141 8.32 -0.13 -31.33
N ASN A 142 7.27 0.03 -30.51
CA ASN A 142 7.22 -0.53 -29.16
C ASN A 142 5.85 -1.16 -28.87
N GLU A 143 5.74 -2.47 -29.02
CA GLU A 143 4.64 -3.26 -28.45
C GLU A 143 4.78 -3.24 -26.92
N MET A 144 3.65 -3.12 -26.20
CA MET A 144 3.67 -3.26 -24.74
C MET A 144 4.06 -4.71 -24.41
N PRO A 145 5.20 -4.96 -23.75
CA PRO A 145 5.65 -6.32 -23.52
C PRO A 145 4.64 -7.08 -22.67
N ILE A 146 4.41 -8.36 -23.00
CA ILE A 146 3.54 -9.25 -22.20
C ILE A 146 3.98 -9.31 -20.73
N GLN A 147 5.28 -9.12 -20.52
CA GLN A 147 5.92 -9.00 -19.22
C GLN A 147 5.38 -7.79 -18.43
N THR A 148 5.31 -6.61 -19.04
CA THR A 148 4.76 -5.41 -18.41
C THR A 148 3.29 -5.58 -18.07
N ALA A 149 2.50 -6.18 -18.97
CA ALA A 149 1.09 -6.44 -18.73
C ALA A 149 0.89 -7.40 -17.54
N SER A 150 1.65 -8.50 -17.50
CA SER A 150 1.61 -9.48 -16.41
C SER A 150 2.07 -8.88 -15.07
N ASN A 151 3.16 -8.09 -15.08
CA ASN A 151 3.65 -7.39 -13.90
C ASN A 151 2.66 -6.35 -13.39
N THR A 152 1.92 -5.68 -14.28
CA THR A 152 0.85 -4.76 -13.89
C THR A 152 -0.25 -5.47 -13.09
N ILE A 153 -0.67 -6.66 -13.53
CA ILE A 153 -1.67 -7.46 -12.80
C ILE A 153 -1.12 -7.95 -11.46
N LEU A 154 0.15 -8.38 -11.43
CA LEU A 154 0.80 -8.82 -10.19
C LEU A 154 0.98 -7.64 -9.20
N PHE A 155 1.24 -6.43 -9.69
CA PHE A 155 1.28 -5.20 -8.88
C PHE A 155 -0.09 -4.91 -8.24
N LEU A 156 -1.18 -5.10 -8.99
CA LEU A 156 -2.54 -4.97 -8.45
C LEU A 156 -2.81 -5.99 -7.34
N LEU A 157 -2.33 -7.23 -7.50
CA LEU A 157 -2.43 -8.25 -6.45
C LEU A 157 -1.65 -7.83 -5.19
N ALA A 158 -0.52 -7.15 -5.32
CA ALA A 158 0.20 -6.58 -4.19
C ALA A 158 -0.64 -5.55 -3.43
N CYS A 159 -1.51 -4.79 -4.11
CA CYS A 159 -2.43 -3.85 -3.48
C CYS A 159 -3.46 -4.56 -2.58
N VAL A 160 -3.88 -5.79 -2.92
CA VAL A 160 -4.74 -6.64 -2.08
C VAL A 160 -4.04 -7.03 -0.79
N LEU A 161 -2.76 -7.38 -0.87
CA LEU A 161 -1.96 -7.69 0.32
C LEU A 161 -1.75 -6.47 1.22
N ALA A 162 -1.61 -5.28 0.62
CA ALA A 162 -1.56 -4.02 1.37
C ALA A 162 -2.85 -3.81 2.17
N ALA A 163 -4.00 -3.94 1.50
CA ALA A 163 -5.31 -3.78 2.12
C ALA A 163 -5.54 -4.82 3.23
N ALA A 164 -5.15 -6.07 2.99
CA ALA A 164 -5.22 -7.13 4.00
C ALA A 164 -4.33 -6.85 5.21
N SER A 165 -3.08 -6.38 5.00
CA SER A 165 -2.18 -5.99 6.08
C SER A 165 -2.75 -4.84 6.91
N GLN A 166 -3.30 -3.82 6.24
CA GLN A 166 -3.91 -2.66 6.91
C GLN A 166 -5.10 -3.08 7.78
N LEU A 167 -6.03 -3.87 7.22
CA LEU A 167 -7.20 -4.34 7.98
C LEU A 167 -6.81 -5.27 9.12
N TYR A 168 -5.77 -6.08 8.95
CA TYR A 168 -5.28 -6.92 10.02
C TYR A 168 -4.68 -6.10 11.17
N LYS A 169 -3.92 -5.02 10.87
CA LYS A 169 -3.44 -4.08 11.89
C LYS A 169 -4.59 -3.42 12.65
N GLU A 170 -5.59 -2.93 11.93
CA GLU A 170 -6.80 -2.34 12.52
C GLU A 170 -7.53 -3.33 13.44
N TYR A 171 -7.72 -4.57 12.97
CA TYR A 171 -8.35 -5.64 13.75
C TYR A 171 -7.59 -5.94 15.06
N ILE A 172 -6.27 -6.01 15.01
CA ILE A 172 -5.44 -6.28 16.19
C ILE A 172 -5.51 -5.12 17.18
N PHE A 173 -5.39 -3.87 16.71
CA PHE A 173 -5.53 -2.70 17.59
C PHE A 173 -6.91 -2.63 18.25
N GLN A 174 -7.97 -2.97 17.51
CA GLN A 174 -9.33 -3.08 18.04
C GLN A 174 -9.49 -4.20 19.08
N SER A 175 -8.85 -5.34 18.85
CA SER A 175 -8.99 -6.53 19.68
C SER A 175 -8.29 -6.39 21.04
N TYR A 176 -7.09 -5.82 21.06
CA TYR A 176 -6.32 -5.69 22.30
C TYR A 176 -6.63 -4.41 23.09
N LYS A 177 -7.08 -3.32 22.45
CA LYS A 177 -7.45 -2.04 23.11
C LYS A 177 -6.39 -1.48 24.08
N GLN A 178 -5.12 -1.81 23.86
CA GLN A 178 -4.02 -1.34 24.69
C GLN A 178 -3.27 -0.20 23.99
N PRO A 179 -2.77 0.79 24.75
CA PRO A 179 -1.90 1.81 24.20
C PRO A 179 -0.56 1.15 23.81
N ILE A 180 -0.27 1.16 22.51
CA ILE A 180 0.98 0.62 21.98
C ILE A 180 1.94 1.77 21.73
N GLN A 181 3.17 1.67 22.23
CA GLN A 181 4.20 2.63 21.89
C GLN A 181 4.58 2.47 20.40
N PRO A 182 4.36 3.49 19.56
CA PRO A 182 4.54 3.38 18.11
C PRO A 182 6.00 3.08 17.74
N ASP A 183 6.96 3.68 18.45
CA ASP A 183 8.39 3.47 18.21
C ASP A 183 8.81 2.02 18.39
N TYR A 184 8.32 1.37 19.46
CA TYR A 184 8.67 -0.01 19.76
C TYR A 184 8.00 -0.98 18.79
N LEU A 185 6.73 -0.73 18.42
CA LEU A 185 6.05 -1.51 17.38
C LEU A 185 6.77 -1.38 16.03
N ASN A 186 7.11 -0.16 15.60
CA ASN A 186 7.83 0.09 14.35
C ASN A 186 9.20 -0.58 14.35
N PHE A 187 9.93 -0.53 15.46
CA PHE A 187 11.21 -1.22 15.61
C PHE A 187 11.07 -2.74 15.45
N LEU A 188 10.10 -3.34 16.13
CA LEU A 188 9.86 -4.78 16.08
C LEU A 188 9.37 -5.23 14.70
N LEU A 189 8.45 -4.49 14.08
CA LEU A 189 8.02 -4.70 12.71
C LEU A 189 9.20 -4.64 11.74
N SER A 190 10.09 -3.66 11.87
CA SER A 190 11.28 -3.53 11.02
C SER A 190 12.21 -4.74 11.15
N ILE A 191 12.44 -5.24 12.36
CA ILE A 191 13.25 -6.45 12.59
C ILE A 191 12.62 -7.65 11.88
N PHE A 192 11.33 -7.89 12.09
CA PHE A 192 10.64 -9.01 11.45
C PHE A 192 10.61 -8.87 9.93
N GLN A 193 10.40 -7.67 9.40
CA GLN A 193 10.44 -7.40 7.96
C GLN A 193 11.81 -7.72 7.36
N ILE A 194 12.91 -7.37 8.03
CA ILE A 194 14.27 -7.75 7.59
C ILE A 194 14.44 -9.27 7.58
N VAL A 195 14.01 -9.95 8.64
CA VAL A 195 14.11 -11.42 8.74
C VAL A 195 13.30 -12.10 7.65
N PHE A 196 12.03 -11.71 7.47
CA PHE A 196 11.18 -12.25 6.42
C PHE A 196 11.70 -11.90 5.03
N ALA A 197 12.24 -10.70 4.84
CA ALA A 197 12.84 -10.31 3.57
C ALA A 197 14.01 -11.25 3.23
N CYS A 198 14.96 -11.44 4.15
CA CYS A 198 16.07 -12.36 3.95
C CYS A 198 15.62 -13.79 3.62
N ILE A 199 14.55 -14.28 4.26
CA ILE A 199 14.01 -15.63 4.03
C ILE A 199 13.29 -15.72 2.66
N MET A 200 12.53 -14.69 2.29
CA MET A 200 11.70 -14.68 1.08
C MET A 200 12.48 -14.27 -0.17
N SER A 201 13.60 -13.57 -0.04
CA SER A 201 14.39 -13.05 -1.16
C SER A 201 14.78 -14.11 -2.21
N PRO A 202 15.23 -15.34 -1.87
CA PRO A 202 15.55 -16.34 -2.87
C PRO A 202 14.35 -16.79 -3.71
N LEU A 203 13.15 -16.84 -3.10
CA LEU A 203 11.90 -17.16 -3.80
C LEU A 203 11.50 -16.01 -4.72
N MET A 204 11.57 -14.79 -4.19
CA MET A 204 11.24 -13.55 -4.90
C MET A 204 12.18 -13.27 -6.07
N TYR A 205 13.44 -13.71 -5.98
CA TYR A 205 14.41 -13.56 -7.05
C TYR A 205 13.98 -14.29 -8.33
N VAL A 206 13.43 -15.50 -8.20
CA VAL A 206 12.91 -16.27 -9.35
C VAL A 206 11.73 -15.55 -10.01
N LEU A 207 10.90 -14.86 -9.21
CA LEU A 207 9.76 -14.09 -9.71
C LEU A 207 10.18 -12.84 -10.50
N LEU A 208 11.43 -12.39 -10.43
CA LEU A 208 11.92 -11.27 -11.25
C LEU A 208 11.83 -11.61 -12.75
N GLY A 209 12.01 -12.88 -13.11
CA GLY A 209 11.88 -13.34 -14.48
C GLY A 209 10.44 -13.48 -14.94
N PHE A 210 9.44 -13.31 -14.06
CA PHE A 210 8.06 -13.61 -14.38
C PHE A 210 7.61 -12.95 -15.69
N ALA A 211 7.08 -13.78 -16.59
CA ALA A 211 6.61 -13.41 -17.93
C ALA A 211 7.67 -12.84 -18.91
N THR A 212 8.97 -13.05 -18.68
CA THR A 212 10.03 -12.75 -19.68
C THR A 212 10.08 -13.78 -20.82
N SER A 213 9.84 -15.06 -20.51
CA SER A 213 9.94 -16.19 -21.44
C SER A 213 9.20 -17.42 -20.91
N GLU A 214 9.00 -18.45 -21.75
CA GLU A 214 8.40 -19.73 -21.32
C GLU A 214 9.18 -20.39 -20.17
N ASN A 215 10.50 -20.22 -20.17
CA ASN A 215 11.41 -20.74 -19.14
C ASN A 215 11.90 -19.64 -18.19
N TRP A 216 11.03 -18.71 -17.81
CA TRP A 216 11.38 -17.57 -16.95
C TRP A 216 12.04 -17.94 -15.61
N THR A 217 11.78 -19.14 -15.08
CA THR A 217 12.41 -19.65 -13.87
C THR A 217 13.92 -19.91 -14.04
N GLU A 218 14.38 -20.10 -15.27
CA GLU A 218 15.79 -20.29 -15.62
C GLU A 218 16.53 -18.95 -15.79
N THR A 219 15.81 -17.84 -15.99
CA THR A 219 16.41 -16.50 -16.16
C THR A 219 17.06 -16.01 -14.87
N TYR A 220 16.43 -16.27 -13.72
CA TYR A 220 16.92 -15.86 -12.41
C TYR A 220 16.87 -17.04 -11.44
N PRO A 221 17.76 -18.04 -11.59
CA PRO A 221 17.72 -19.24 -10.78
C PRO A 221 18.05 -18.89 -9.32
N SER A 222 17.32 -19.48 -8.38
CA SER A 222 17.52 -19.24 -6.94
C SER A 222 18.90 -19.69 -6.45
N SER A 223 19.57 -20.61 -7.16
CA SER A 223 20.96 -21.02 -6.89
C SER A 223 21.95 -19.87 -6.95
N ASP A 224 21.66 -18.87 -7.79
CA ASP A 224 22.57 -17.76 -8.06
C ASP A 224 22.27 -16.56 -7.16
N PHE A 225 21.26 -16.64 -6.30
CA PHE A 225 20.82 -15.55 -5.42
C PHE A 225 21.99 -14.96 -4.62
N SER A 226 22.83 -15.79 -4.01
CA SER A 226 23.95 -15.32 -3.18
C SER A 226 25.02 -14.57 -3.98
N LYS A 227 25.31 -15.04 -5.20
CA LYS A 227 26.22 -14.38 -6.14
C LYS A 227 25.65 -13.02 -6.55
N ASN A 228 24.38 -12.98 -6.93
CA ASN A 228 23.69 -11.76 -7.34
C ASN A 228 23.55 -10.75 -6.19
N PHE A 229 23.30 -11.22 -4.97
CA PHE A 229 23.30 -10.38 -3.78
C PHE A 229 24.69 -9.74 -3.56
N GLY A 230 25.76 -10.53 -3.64
CA GLY A 230 27.13 -10.02 -3.52
C GLY A 230 27.48 -8.99 -4.60
N GLN A 231 27.09 -9.25 -5.85
CA GLN A 231 27.31 -8.32 -6.95
C GLN A 231 26.43 -7.07 -6.86
N GLY A 232 25.20 -7.18 -6.34
CA GLY A 232 24.33 -6.05 -6.03
C GLY A 232 24.93 -5.12 -4.98
N VAL A 233 25.57 -5.69 -3.94
CA VAL A 233 26.34 -4.91 -2.96
C VAL A 233 27.56 -4.24 -3.60
N GLN A 234 28.27 -4.93 -4.50
CA GLN A 234 29.37 -4.31 -5.25
C GLN A 234 28.88 -3.15 -6.14
N CYS A 235 27.72 -3.33 -6.79
CA CYS A 235 27.07 -2.30 -7.61
C CYS A 235 26.65 -1.10 -6.75
N PHE A 236 26.09 -1.36 -5.56
CA PHE A 236 25.74 -0.33 -4.57
C PHE A 236 26.93 0.55 -4.23
N PHE A 237 28.12 -0.02 -4.02
CA PHE A 237 29.34 0.73 -3.75
C PHE A 237 30.05 1.25 -5.02
N GLY A 238 29.55 0.95 -6.22
CA GLY A 238 30.17 1.33 -7.49
C GLY A 238 31.48 0.60 -7.80
N ILE A 239 31.67 -0.60 -7.22
CA ILE A 239 32.89 -1.43 -7.38
C ILE A 239 32.66 -2.61 -8.35
N LEU A 240 31.42 -2.81 -8.81
CA LEU A 240 31.11 -3.90 -9.75
C LEU A 240 31.85 -3.70 -11.08
N ASP A 241 32.40 -4.78 -11.60
CA ASP A 241 33.10 -4.79 -12.88
C ASP A 241 32.16 -4.42 -14.04
N GLU A 242 32.62 -3.56 -14.95
CA GLU A 242 31.80 -2.99 -16.02
C GLU A 242 31.37 -4.07 -17.04
N GLU A 243 32.20 -5.09 -17.26
CA GLU A 243 31.86 -6.23 -18.13
C GLU A 243 30.70 -7.04 -17.54
N VAL A 244 30.71 -7.27 -16.22
CA VAL A 244 29.63 -7.97 -15.52
C VAL A 244 28.37 -7.11 -15.50
N ALA A 245 28.50 -5.80 -15.34
CA ALA A 245 27.37 -4.89 -15.34
C ALA A 245 26.61 -4.85 -16.68
N LYS A 246 27.31 -4.90 -17.82
CA LYS A 246 26.75 -4.78 -19.19
C LYS A 246 26.37 -6.10 -19.88
N GLY A 247 26.63 -7.24 -19.25
CA GLY A 247 26.42 -8.54 -19.91
C GLY A 247 26.27 -9.73 -18.98
N GLY A 248 26.39 -9.51 -17.66
CA GLY A 248 26.18 -10.53 -16.65
C GLY A 248 24.71 -10.74 -16.28
N TYR A 249 23.81 -9.87 -16.73
CA TYR A 249 22.40 -9.84 -16.37
C TYR A 249 21.53 -9.72 -17.62
N TYR A 250 20.23 -10.02 -17.46
CA TYR A 250 19.24 -9.84 -18.53
C TYR A 250 19.12 -8.36 -18.93
N ASP A 251 19.11 -7.46 -17.94
CA ASP A 251 19.15 -6.02 -18.12
C ASP A 251 20.48 -5.44 -17.63
N ASP A 252 21.02 -4.46 -18.36
CA ASP A 252 22.27 -3.79 -18.00
C ASP A 252 22.17 -3.13 -16.62
N ALA A 253 23.07 -3.49 -15.71
CA ALA A 253 23.11 -2.94 -14.37
C ALA A 253 23.76 -1.54 -14.37
N GLN A 254 22.95 -0.51 -14.11
CA GLN A 254 23.44 0.86 -13.96
C GLN A 254 23.87 1.16 -12.52
N CYS A 255 25.16 0.95 -12.24
CA CYS A 255 25.72 1.15 -10.89
C CYS A 255 26.16 2.60 -10.59
N HIS A 256 26.11 3.51 -11.56
CA HIS A 256 26.64 4.86 -11.40
C HIS A 256 25.79 5.68 -10.42
N ASN A 257 26.43 6.22 -9.37
CA ASN A 257 25.78 7.00 -8.30
C ASN A 257 24.64 6.27 -7.55
N LEU A 258 24.56 4.94 -7.65
CA LEU A 258 23.52 4.15 -6.99
C LEU A 258 23.51 4.35 -5.46
N PHE A 259 24.70 4.42 -4.85
CA PHE A 259 24.85 4.74 -3.43
C PHE A 259 24.14 6.05 -3.04
N LEU A 260 24.40 7.13 -3.78
CA LEU A 260 23.85 8.45 -3.49
C LEU A 260 22.34 8.48 -3.73
N LEU A 261 21.88 7.81 -4.78
CA LEU A 261 20.46 7.67 -5.07
C LEU A 261 19.72 6.95 -3.94
N ILE A 262 20.24 5.81 -3.47
CA ILE A 262 19.63 5.06 -2.36
C ILE A 262 19.69 5.84 -1.05
N LEU A 263 20.81 6.54 -0.76
CA LEU A 263 20.90 7.39 0.42
C LEU A 263 19.85 8.51 0.39
N LEU A 264 19.70 9.18 -0.76
CA LEU A 264 18.67 10.21 -0.95
C LEU A 264 17.26 9.63 -0.81
N TYR A 265 17.02 8.44 -1.36
CA TYR A 265 15.75 7.74 -1.24
C TYR A 265 15.44 7.40 0.22
N SER A 266 16.38 6.75 0.94
CA SER A 266 16.22 6.43 2.36
C SER A 266 16.00 7.69 3.20
N PHE A 267 16.75 8.75 2.95
CA PHE A 267 16.54 10.04 3.62
C PHE A 267 15.15 10.60 3.35
N SER A 268 14.67 10.54 2.10
CA SER A 268 13.34 11.00 1.71
C SER A 268 12.24 10.21 2.42
N VAL A 269 12.35 8.88 2.47
CA VAL A 269 11.40 8.01 3.18
C VAL A 269 11.36 8.33 4.67
N ILE A 270 12.52 8.51 5.31
CA ILE A 270 12.60 8.90 6.73
C ILE A 270 11.94 10.28 6.94
N CYS A 271 12.23 11.26 6.09
CA CYS A 271 11.64 12.59 6.19
C CYS A 271 10.12 12.58 6.04
N VAL A 272 9.59 11.79 5.09
CA VAL A 272 8.15 11.59 4.93
C VAL A 272 7.56 10.92 6.16
N GLY A 273 8.20 9.88 6.70
CA GLY A 273 7.75 9.21 7.92
C GLY A 273 7.67 10.17 9.12
N VAL A 274 8.70 10.98 9.33
CA VAL A 274 8.71 12.01 10.38
C VAL A 274 7.64 13.08 10.13
N ALA A 275 7.46 13.52 8.88
CA ALA A 275 6.44 14.51 8.55
C ALA A 275 5.02 13.97 8.82
N VAL A 276 4.73 12.74 8.41
CA VAL A 276 3.44 12.07 8.67
C VAL A 276 3.21 11.93 10.17
N ASP A 277 4.20 11.44 10.92
CA ASP A 277 4.11 11.33 12.39
C ASP A 277 3.78 12.68 13.05
N LYS A 278 4.47 13.76 12.67
CA LYS A 278 4.20 15.10 13.21
C LYS A 278 2.83 15.64 12.84
N ILE A 279 2.35 15.37 11.63
CA ILE A 279 1.02 15.82 11.17
C ILE A 279 -0.09 15.06 11.93
N VAL A 280 0.07 13.73 12.06
CA VAL A 280 -0.89 12.87 12.77
C VAL A 280 -0.92 13.23 14.26
N ASN A 281 0.23 13.31 14.92
CA ASN A 281 0.33 13.70 16.34
C ASN A 281 -0.13 15.15 16.59
N GLY A 282 -0.04 16.01 15.57
CA GLY A 282 -0.57 17.37 15.62
C GLY A 282 -2.09 17.47 15.44
N GLY A 283 -2.81 16.36 15.21
CA GLY A 283 -4.25 16.35 14.93
C GLY A 283 -4.64 17.08 13.63
N ALA A 284 -3.67 17.32 12.74
CA ALA A 284 -3.85 18.09 11.53
C ALA A 284 -4.26 17.22 10.33
N THR A 285 -5.22 16.30 10.53
CA THR A 285 -5.67 15.32 9.52
C THR A 285 -6.12 16.01 8.21
N LYS A 286 -6.76 17.17 8.30
CA LYS A 286 -7.14 17.97 7.11
C LYS A 286 -5.93 18.44 6.28
N VAL A 287 -4.80 18.72 6.92
CA VAL A 287 -3.55 19.09 6.22
C VAL A 287 -2.96 17.85 5.55
N MET A 288 -2.99 16.70 6.22
CA MET A 288 -2.55 15.42 5.66
C MET A 288 -3.27 15.13 4.34
N TYR A 289 -4.60 15.22 4.32
CA TYR A 289 -5.38 14.89 3.11
C TYR A 289 -5.10 15.82 1.93
N ARG A 290 -4.98 17.13 2.18
CA ARG A 290 -4.59 18.08 1.13
C ARG A 290 -3.17 17.85 0.63
N GLY A 291 -2.27 17.47 1.53
CA GLY A 291 -0.90 17.06 1.20
C GLY A 291 -0.88 15.83 0.30
N VAL A 292 -1.70 14.82 0.60
CA VAL A 292 -1.83 13.61 -0.22
C VAL A 292 -2.31 13.94 -1.63
N SER A 293 -3.39 14.71 -1.78
CA SER A 293 -3.91 15.11 -3.09
C SER A 293 -2.90 15.90 -3.92
N ALA A 294 -2.25 16.91 -3.33
CA ALA A 294 -1.18 17.68 -4.00
C ALA A 294 0.03 16.78 -4.35
N GLY A 295 0.39 15.85 -3.47
CA GLY A 295 1.47 14.89 -3.66
C GLY A 295 1.20 13.91 -4.81
N ILE A 296 -0.04 13.45 -4.98
CA ILE A 296 -0.46 12.62 -6.11
C ILE A 296 -0.26 13.38 -7.42
N ILE A 297 -0.76 14.62 -7.51
CA ILE A 297 -0.64 15.45 -8.73
C ILE A 297 0.83 15.67 -9.07
N LEU A 298 1.64 16.08 -8.08
CA LEU A 298 3.06 16.35 -8.29
C LEU A 298 3.82 15.08 -8.69
N SER A 299 3.52 13.94 -8.06
CA SER A 299 4.12 12.64 -8.39
C SER A 299 3.82 12.24 -9.83
N VAL A 300 2.55 12.28 -10.25
CA VAL A 300 2.19 11.87 -11.61
C VAL A 300 2.75 12.82 -12.66
N VAL A 301 2.74 14.14 -12.43
CA VAL A 301 3.39 15.09 -13.36
C VAL A 301 4.89 14.83 -13.46
N SER A 302 5.57 14.63 -12.32
CA SER A 302 7.02 14.40 -12.30
C SER A 302 7.39 13.07 -12.97
N LEU A 303 6.61 12.02 -12.72
CA LEU A 303 6.82 10.70 -13.34
C LEU A 303 6.41 10.70 -14.81
N TYR A 304 5.41 11.49 -15.22
CA TYR A 304 5.09 11.63 -16.63
C TYR A 304 6.23 12.31 -17.39
N VAL A 305 6.82 13.36 -16.81
CA VAL A 305 8.03 13.98 -17.37
C VAL A 305 9.18 12.96 -17.44
N TYR A 306 9.33 12.10 -16.43
CA TYR A 306 10.33 11.03 -16.43
C TYR A 306 10.07 10.00 -17.54
N ASP A 307 8.83 9.53 -17.69
CA ASP A 307 8.42 8.56 -18.71
C ASP A 307 8.69 9.07 -20.13
N LEU A 308 8.51 10.37 -20.39
CA LEU A 308 8.85 11.00 -21.68
C LEU A 308 10.34 10.91 -22.05
N HIS A 309 11.22 10.76 -21.05
CA HIS A 309 12.67 10.64 -21.28
C HIS A 309 13.13 9.18 -21.43
N ILE A 310 12.27 8.19 -21.16
CA ILE A 310 12.59 6.77 -21.29
C ILE A 310 11.86 6.19 -22.50
N PRO A 311 12.59 5.78 -23.56
CA PRO A 311 11.96 5.27 -24.77
C PRO A 311 11.12 4.00 -24.55
N GLU A 312 11.47 3.19 -23.55
CA GLU A 312 10.78 1.94 -23.21
C GLU A 312 9.35 2.13 -22.66
N PHE A 313 9.06 3.30 -22.08
CA PHE A 313 7.75 3.61 -21.49
C PHE A 313 6.87 4.51 -22.40
N ASN A 314 7.32 4.81 -23.62
CA ASN A 314 6.53 5.60 -24.55
C ASN A 314 5.55 4.72 -25.34
N TYR A 315 4.35 4.54 -24.78
CA TYR A 315 3.28 3.74 -25.37
C TYR A 315 2.38 4.50 -26.36
N GLY A 316 2.70 5.77 -26.64
CA GLY A 316 1.98 6.61 -27.58
C GLY A 316 0.81 7.40 -26.97
N ALA A 317 0.34 8.39 -27.74
CA ALA A 317 -0.57 9.42 -27.26
C ALA A 317 -1.92 8.89 -26.75
N ALA A 318 -2.38 7.73 -27.24
CA ALA A 318 -3.65 7.15 -26.81
C ALA A 318 -3.58 6.64 -25.35
N ILE A 319 -2.52 5.91 -25.00
CA ILE A 319 -2.30 5.39 -23.64
C ILE A 319 -1.98 6.54 -22.69
N ASP A 320 -1.18 7.52 -23.14
CA ASP A 320 -0.91 8.74 -22.36
C ASP A 320 -2.20 9.53 -22.05
N SER A 321 -3.09 9.67 -23.04
CA SER A 321 -4.38 10.34 -22.85
C SER A 321 -5.27 9.57 -21.87
N LEU A 322 -5.26 8.25 -21.92
CA LEU A 322 -5.98 7.40 -20.96
C LEU A 322 -5.43 7.58 -19.54
N ASN A 323 -4.10 7.55 -19.37
CA ASN A 323 -3.44 7.78 -18.09
C ASN A 323 -3.76 9.17 -17.53
N LEU A 324 -3.86 10.20 -18.37
CA LEU A 324 -4.28 11.54 -17.97
C LEU A 324 -5.75 11.56 -17.49
N VAL A 325 -6.67 10.86 -18.17
CA VAL A 325 -8.06 10.71 -17.72
C VAL A 325 -8.12 9.98 -16.38
N CYS A 326 -7.36 8.89 -16.23
CA CYS A 326 -7.25 8.14 -14.97
C CYS A 326 -6.72 9.04 -13.84
N LEU A 327 -5.72 9.88 -14.09
CA LEU A 327 -5.23 10.87 -13.13
C LEU A 327 -6.33 11.84 -12.68
N ILE A 328 -7.10 12.40 -13.63
CA ILE A 328 -8.19 13.33 -13.30
C ILE A 328 -9.23 12.63 -12.42
N LEU A 329 -9.65 11.43 -12.80
CA LEU A 329 -10.59 10.63 -12.00
C LEU A 329 -10.04 10.32 -10.62
N LEU A 330 -8.77 9.95 -10.53
CA LEU A 330 -8.10 9.64 -9.28
C LEU A 330 -8.07 10.85 -8.34
N VAL A 331 -7.67 12.02 -8.83
CA VAL A 331 -7.65 13.27 -8.04
C VAL A 331 -9.07 13.61 -7.56
N LEU A 332 -10.07 13.54 -8.44
CA LEU A 332 -11.47 13.78 -8.07
C LEU A 332 -11.96 12.77 -7.03
N GLY A 333 -11.64 11.49 -7.21
CA GLY A 333 -12.02 10.41 -6.32
C GLY A 333 -11.36 10.54 -4.94
N SER A 334 -10.07 10.86 -4.89
CA SER A 334 -9.33 11.11 -3.65
C SER A 334 -9.85 12.35 -2.91
N GLU A 335 -10.14 13.45 -3.61
CA GLU A 335 -10.74 14.65 -3.01
C GLU A 335 -12.13 14.37 -2.42
N ILE A 336 -12.97 13.62 -3.13
CA ILE A 336 -14.30 13.22 -2.63
C ILE A 336 -14.16 12.28 -1.43
N TYR A 337 -13.28 11.27 -1.52
CA TYR A 337 -13.05 10.28 -0.48
C TYR A 337 -12.58 10.94 0.83
N HIS A 338 -11.62 11.87 0.74
CA HIS A 338 -11.04 12.54 1.91
C HIS A 338 -11.77 13.81 2.34
N ARG A 339 -12.88 14.17 1.68
CA ARG A 339 -13.68 15.34 2.08
C ARG A 339 -14.26 15.20 3.48
N VAL A 340 -14.57 13.98 3.87
CA VAL A 340 -15.04 13.62 5.20
C VAL A 340 -13.92 12.85 5.89
N SER A 341 -13.56 13.25 7.11
CA SER A 341 -12.67 12.43 7.93
C SER A 341 -13.44 11.20 8.39
N LEU A 342 -12.87 10.01 8.25
CA LEU A 342 -13.33 8.84 8.99
C LEU A 342 -13.41 9.22 10.47
N HIS A 343 -14.47 8.81 11.14
CA HIS A 343 -14.57 9.05 12.57
C HIS A 343 -13.43 8.26 13.22
N ASP A 344 -12.47 8.96 13.84
CA ASP A 344 -11.36 8.31 14.52
C ASP A 344 -11.95 7.28 15.47
N ALA A 345 -11.53 6.03 15.32
CA ALA A 345 -12.00 4.97 16.17
C ALA A 345 -11.37 5.18 17.56
N SER A 346 -12.02 6.01 18.37
CA SER A 346 -11.61 6.26 19.75
C SER A 346 -12.02 5.04 20.56
N PHE A 347 -11.06 4.21 20.92
CA PHE A 347 -11.28 3.13 21.87
C PHE A 347 -10.99 3.63 23.27
N GLU A 348 -11.90 3.34 24.21
CA GLU A 348 -11.65 3.57 25.62
C GLU A 348 -10.55 2.60 26.07
N THR A 349 -9.34 3.13 26.26
CA THR A 349 -8.19 2.34 26.71
C THR A 349 -8.42 1.89 28.13
N VAL A 350 -8.46 0.57 28.35
CA VAL A 350 -8.51 0.02 29.71
C VAL A 350 -7.08 0.00 30.23
N TYR A 351 -6.73 0.94 31.09
CA TYR A 351 -5.48 0.89 31.82
C TYR A 351 -5.58 -0.23 32.87
N PRO A 352 -4.59 -1.12 33.01
CA PRO A 352 -4.57 -2.06 34.12
C PRO A 352 -4.56 -1.26 35.43
N GLU A 353 -5.47 -1.62 36.35
CA GLU A 353 -5.54 -1.02 37.68
C GLU A 353 -4.18 -1.21 38.38
N VAL A 354 -3.60 -0.11 38.85
CA VAL A 354 -2.25 -0.04 39.43
C VAL A 354 -2.18 -0.70 40.83
N ASP A 355 -3.30 -1.24 41.32
CA ASP A 355 -3.50 -1.61 42.71
C ASP A 355 -2.59 -2.74 43.21
N ASN A 356 -1.91 -3.49 42.34
CA ASN A 356 -0.97 -4.56 42.75
C ASN A 356 0.53 -4.19 42.65
N PHE A 357 0.89 -2.98 42.20
CA PHE A 357 2.31 -2.62 42.03
C PHE A 357 2.97 -2.08 43.30
N PHE A 358 2.18 -1.64 44.29
CA PHE A 358 2.68 -1.06 45.54
C PHE A 358 2.65 -2.02 46.73
N ASP A 359 1.91 -3.13 46.65
CA ASP A 359 1.83 -4.09 47.75
C ASP A 359 3.13 -4.91 47.89
N ASP A 360 3.89 -5.08 46.82
CA ASP A 360 5.16 -5.85 46.80
C ASP A 360 6.40 -5.07 47.29
N TYR A 361 6.26 -3.79 47.66
CA TYR A 361 7.36 -2.99 48.24
C TYR A 361 7.28 -2.86 49.77
N SER A 362 6.39 -3.61 50.43
CA SER A 362 6.11 -3.47 51.86
C SER A 362 6.57 -4.64 52.76
N GLU A 363 7.35 -5.60 52.24
CA GLU A 363 8.05 -6.62 53.07
C GLU A 363 9.58 -6.45 53.12
#